data_AF-A0A9D6NIY5-F1
#
_entry.id   AF-A0A9D6NIY5-F1
#
_cell.length_a   1.000
_cell.length_b   1.000
_cell.length_c   1.000
_cell.angle_alpha   90.00
_cell.angle_beta   90.00
_cell.angle_gamma   90.00
#
_symmetry.space_group_name_H-M   'P 1'
#
loop_
_entity.id
_entity.type
_entity.pdbx_description
1 polymer ?
#
loop_
_entity_poly.entity_id
_entity_poly.type
_entity_poly.pdbx_seq_one_letter_code
_entity_poly.pdbx_strand_id
1 'polypeptide(L)'
;MGWSRLTDLLRKSILASFTRLGLLSAQAAETMLSWPVERSGFNVHVDTRVDPDDRDQLQTLIRYLTRPPVALERLHYAERTGQVRYRTRKGAELHYLHAIDFLAYVTT
;
A
#
# COMPACT_ATOMS: atom_id res chain seq x y z
N MET A 1 8.17 13.91 22.20
CA MET A 1 9.57 13.58 21.80
C MET A 1 9.68 12.06 21.75
N GLY A 2 9.68 11.43 20.57
CA GLY A 2 9.70 9.96 20.48
C GLY A 2 9.41 9.34 19.10
N TRP A 3 8.70 10.05 18.22
CA TRP A 3 8.23 9.48 16.94
C TRP A 3 9.26 9.53 15.82
N SER A 4 10.05 10.61 15.72
CA SER A 4 11.07 10.75 14.66
C SER A 4 12.12 9.65 14.70
N ARG A 5 12.54 9.21 15.89
CA ARG A 5 13.48 8.10 16.06
C ARG A 5 12.88 6.76 15.58
N LEU A 6 11.63 6.47 15.95
CA LEU A 6 10.95 5.25 15.54
C LEU A 6 10.72 5.24 14.02
N THR A 7 10.27 6.37 13.46
CA THR A 7 10.12 6.57 12.02
C THR A 7 11.44 6.36 11.29
N ASP A 8 12.56 6.89 11.80
CA ASP A 8 13.88 6.72 11.18
C ASP A 8 14.36 5.26 11.21
N LEU A 9 14.14 4.54 12.32
CA LEU A 9 14.45 3.11 12.41
C LEU A 9 13.62 2.27 11.42
N LEU A 10 12.31 2.52 11.36
CA LEU A 10 11.42 1.85 10.42
C LEU A 10 11.83 2.15 8.97
N ARG A 11 12.07 3.42 8.65
CA ARG A 11 12.54 3.89 7.34
C ARG A 11 13.79 3.13 6.90
N LYS A 12 14.82 3.09 7.76
CA LYS A 12 16.08 2.38 7.47
C LYS A 12 15.86 0.89 7.25
N SER A 13 15.02 0.25 8.07
CA SER A 13 14.70 -1.18 7.95
C SER A 13 14.00 -1.50 6.63
N ILE A 14 12.99 -0.71 6.25
CA ILE A 14 12.23 -0.90 5.00
C ILE A 14 13.13 -0.71 3.78
N LEU A 15 13.88 0.39 3.73
CA LEU A 15 14.78 0.66 2.60
C LEU A 15 15.86 -0.41 2.45
N ALA A 16 16.46 -0.86 3.56
CA ALA A 16 17.42 -1.96 3.53
C ALA A 16 16.79 -3.27 3.01
N SER A 17 15.56 -3.58 3.42
CA SER A 17 14.86 -4.77 2.94
C SER A 17 14.53 -4.67 1.45
N PHE A 18 14.10 -3.51 0.97
CA PHE A 18 13.74 -3.30 -0.44
C PHE A 18 14.97 -3.38 -1.34
N THR A 19 16.11 -2.83 -0.91
CA THR A 19 17.38 -2.99 -1.62
C THR A 19 17.83 -4.44 -1.65
N ARG A 20 17.74 -5.16 -0.53
CA ARG A 20 18.09 -6.59 -0.46
C ARG A 20 17.21 -7.47 -1.34
N LEU A 21 15.93 -7.10 -1.51
CA LEU A 21 14.98 -7.81 -2.38
C LEU A 21 15.11 -7.40 -3.86
N GLY A 22 15.99 -6.46 -4.21
CA GLY A 22 16.14 -5.97 -5.59
C GLY A 22 14.98 -5.09 -6.07
N LEU A 23 14.10 -4.66 -5.16
CA LEU A 23 12.94 -3.80 -5.46
C LEU A 23 13.32 -2.31 -5.52
N LEU A 24 14.48 -1.96 -4.97
CA LEU A 24 15.00 -0.60 -4.92
C LEU A 24 16.52 -0.62 -5.16
N SER A 25 17.05 0.32 -5.95
CA SER A 25 18.49 0.42 -6.12
C SER A 25 19.15 1.00 -4.85
N ALA A 26 20.42 0.64 -4.59
CA ALA A 26 21.17 1.19 -3.46
C ALA A 26 21.25 2.73 -3.51
N GLN A 27 21.47 3.29 -4.70
CA GLN A 27 21.51 4.74 -4.92
C GLN A 27 20.16 5.42 -4.61
N ALA A 28 19.03 4.80 -4.99
CA ALA A 28 17.71 5.33 -4.68
C ALA A 28 17.45 5.28 -3.15
N ALA A 29 17.85 4.20 -2.49
CA ALA A 29 17.75 4.09 -1.03
C ALA A 29 18.58 5.16 -0.31
N GLU A 30 19.83 5.40 -0.73
CA GLU A 30 20.68 6.47 -0.19
C GLU A 30 20.06 7.85 -0.40
N THR A 31 19.49 8.10 -1.58
CA THR A 31 18.80 9.36 -1.89
C THR A 31 17.63 9.58 -0.92
N MET A 32 16.79 8.57 -0.70
CA MET A 32 15.66 8.64 0.24
C MET A 32 16.11 8.82 1.71
N LEU A 33 17.26 8.26 2.08
CA LEU A 33 17.84 8.42 3.42
C LEU A 33 18.41 9.82 3.65
N SER A 34 18.86 10.51 2.60
CA SER A 34 19.38 11.89 2.68
C SER A 34 18.32 12.92 3.07
N TRP A 35 17.04 12.61 2.85
CA TRP A 35 15.95 13.52 3.20
C TRP A 35 15.75 13.61 4.71
N PRO A 36 15.36 14.80 5.24
CA PRO A 36 14.93 14.95 6.62
C PRO A 36 13.81 13.96 6.95
N VAL A 37 13.84 13.38 8.16
CA VAL A 37 12.88 12.34 8.58
C VAL A 37 11.44 12.86 8.47
N GLU A 38 11.22 14.14 8.80
CA GLU A 38 9.93 14.82 8.78
C GLU A 38 9.33 14.95 7.37
N ARG A 39 10.15 14.81 6.32
CA ARG A 39 9.74 14.91 4.91
C ARG A 39 10.16 13.67 4.11
N SER A 40 10.42 12.57 4.79
CA SER A 40 10.93 11.34 4.19
C SER A 40 9.87 10.50 3.47
N GLY A 41 8.58 10.85 3.62
CA GLY A 41 7.45 10.01 3.20
C GLY A 41 7.12 8.87 4.16
N PHE A 42 7.94 8.66 5.20
CA PHE A 42 7.66 7.70 6.27
C PHE A 42 6.97 8.42 7.43
N ASN A 43 5.90 7.81 7.95
CA ASN A 43 5.21 8.28 9.14
C ASN A 43 4.85 7.08 10.01
N VAL A 44 5.04 7.22 11.31
CA VAL A 44 4.61 6.22 12.29
C VAL A 44 3.69 6.90 13.29
N HIS A 45 2.48 6.37 13.37
CA HIS A 45 1.47 6.76 14.35
C HIS A 45 1.27 5.59 15.32
N VAL A 46 1.50 5.79 16.62
CA VAL A 46 1.46 4.70 17.62
C VAL A 46 0.36 4.85 18.66
N ASP A 47 -0.53 5.84 18.51
CA ASP A 47 -1.63 6.03 19.46
C ASP A 47 -2.64 4.86 19.36
N THR A 48 -2.63 4.16 18.23
CA THR A 48 -3.32 2.87 18.09
C THR A 48 -2.33 1.73 18.29
N ARG A 49 -2.37 1.11 19.47
CA ARG A 49 -1.68 -0.17 19.71
C ARG A 49 -2.67 -1.31 19.54
N VAL A 50 -2.19 -2.42 18.98
CA VAL A 50 -2.95 -3.66 18.94
C VAL A 50 -2.48 -4.53 20.09
N ASP A 51 -3.38 -4.76 21.05
CA ASP A 51 -3.12 -5.67 22.15
C ASP A 51 -3.03 -7.12 21.60
N PRO A 52 -1.98 -7.89 21.91
CA PRO A 52 -1.85 -9.26 21.43
C PRO A 52 -3.01 -10.18 21.84
N ASP A 53 -3.71 -9.86 22.93
CA ASP A 53 -4.85 -10.64 23.42
C ASP A 53 -6.20 -10.13 22.87
N ASP A 54 -6.22 -8.96 22.20
CA ASP A 54 -7.41 -8.44 21.52
C ASP A 54 -7.58 -9.08 20.14
N ARG A 55 -8.25 -10.23 20.15
CA ARG A 55 -8.52 -11.04 18.95
C ARG A 55 -9.38 -10.32 17.91
N ASP A 56 -10.31 -9.47 18.34
CA ASP A 56 -11.23 -8.76 17.44
C ASP A 56 -10.50 -7.64 16.70
N GLN A 57 -9.63 -6.92 17.39
CA GLN A 57 -8.79 -5.88 16.79
C GLN A 57 -7.72 -6.49 15.86
N LEU A 58 -7.10 -7.61 16.24
CA LEU A 58 -6.19 -8.36 15.36
C LEU A 58 -6.91 -8.86 14.10
N GLN A 59 -8.12 -9.42 14.22
CA GLN A 59 -8.90 -9.84 13.06
C GLN A 59 -9.20 -8.65 12.15
N THR A 60 -9.49 -7.48 12.72
CA THR A 60 -9.72 -6.25 11.95
C THR A 60 -8.48 -5.79 11.21
N LEU A 61 -7.31 -5.82 11.86
CA LEU A 61 -6.03 -5.51 11.23
C LEU A 61 -5.71 -6.48 10.09
N ILE A 62 -5.87 -7.79 10.31
CA ILE A 62 -5.63 -8.80 9.27
C ILE A 62 -6.57 -8.58 8.09
N ARG A 63 -7.87 -8.40 8.33
CA ARG A 63 -8.83 -8.09 7.25
C ARG A 63 -8.44 -6.85 6.48
N TYR A 64 -7.90 -5.83 7.16
CA TYR A 64 -7.41 -4.62 6.51
C TYR A 64 -6.19 -4.92 5.62
N LEU A 65 -5.18 -5.61 6.16
CA LEU A 65 -3.95 -5.98 5.44
C LEU A 65 -4.22 -6.88 4.23
N THR A 66 -5.19 -7.79 4.33
CA THR A 66 -5.53 -8.74 3.27
C THR A 66 -6.65 -8.25 2.37
N ARG A 67 -7.18 -7.03 2.59
CA ARG A 67 -8.30 -6.52 1.81
C ARG A 67 -7.84 -6.31 0.37
N PRO A 68 -8.49 -6.92 -0.63
CA PRO A 68 -8.22 -6.60 -2.02
C PRO A 68 -8.47 -5.10 -2.26
N PRO A 69 -7.62 -4.40 -3.04
CA PRO A 69 -7.80 -2.97 -3.33
C PRO A 69 -9.11 -2.70 -4.08
N VAL A 70 -9.69 -3.73 -4.72
CA VAL A 70 -10.96 -3.67 -5.43
C VAL A 70 -11.90 -4.80 -5.02
N ALA A 71 -13.20 -4.54 -5.05
CA ALA A 71 -14.20 -5.56 -4.85
C ALA A 71 -14.29 -6.46 -6.09
N LEU A 72 -13.71 -7.66 -6.03
CA LEU A 72 -13.65 -8.59 -7.17
C LEU A 72 -15.04 -8.97 -7.70
N GLU A 73 -16.05 -9.05 -6.83
CA GLU A 73 -17.48 -9.25 -7.21
C GLU A 73 -18.03 -8.16 -8.16
N ARG A 74 -17.33 -7.02 -8.26
CA ARG A 74 -17.72 -5.85 -9.08
C ARG A 74 -16.80 -5.65 -10.28
N LEU A 75 -15.82 -6.53 -10.45
CA LEU A 75 -14.85 -6.50 -11.53
C LEU A 75 -15.22 -7.52 -12.59
N HIS A 76 -15.29 -7.08 -13.84
CA HIS A 76 -15.48 -7.95 -14.98
C HIS A 76 -14.36 -7.71 -15.99
N TYR A 77 -13.56 -8.75 -16.25
CA TYR A 77 -12.50 -8.73 -17.25
C TYR A 77 -12.88 -9.57 -18.45
N ALA A 78 -12.78 -9.02 -19.66
CA ALA A 78 -13.02 -9.73 -20.90
C ALA A 78 -11.69 -10.13 -21.53
N GLU A 79 -11.23 -11.37 -21.30
CA GLU A 79 -9.90 -11.84 -21.74
C GLU A 79 -9.65 -11.66 -23.24
N ARG A 80 -10.68 -11.89 -24.07
CA ARG A 80 -10.59 -11.76 -25.53
C ARG A 80 -10.29 -10.34 -26.01
N THR A 81 -10.72 -9.32 -25.27
CA THR A 81 -10.59 -7.91 -25.68
C THR A 81 -9.64 -7.13 -24.78
N GLY A 82 -9.25 -7.67 -23.63
CA GLY A 82 -8.47 -6.97 -22.62
C GLY A 82 -9.24 -5.89 -21.85
N GLN A 83 -10.55 -5.77 -22.08
CA GLN A 83 -11.37 -4.73 -21.49
C GLN A 83 -11.75 -5.06 -20.04
N VAL A 84 -11.80 -4.01 -19.21
CA VAL A 84 -12.20 -4.10 -17.82
C VAL A 84 -13.44 -3.25 -17.57
N ARG A 85 -14.43 -3.82 -16.90
CA ARG A 85 -15.57 -3.08 -16.34
C ARG A 85 -15.53 -3.19 -14.83
N TYR A 86 -15.71 -2.07 -14.13
CA TYR A 86 -15.69 -2.04 -12.68
C TYR A 86 -16.84 -1.19 -12.13
N ARG A 87 -17.64 -1.77 -11.24
CA ARG A 87 -18.72 -1.04 -10.55
C ARG A 87 -18.22 -0.55 -9.20
N THR A 88 -18.17 0.77 -9.03
CA THR A 88 -17.74 1.41 -7.78
C THR A 88 -18.75 1.17 -6.65
N ARG A 89 -18.33 1.42 -5.40
CA ARG A 89 -19.24 1.38 -4.24
C ARG A 89 -20.43 2.34 -4.36
N LYS A 90 -20.25 3.49 -5.04
CA LYS A 90 -21.31 4.49 -5.23
C LYS A 90 -22.21 4.19 -6.45
N GLY A 91 -22.01 3.06 -7.13
CA GLY A 91 -22.84 2.62 -8.24
C GLY A 91 -22.40 3.10 -9.63
N ALA A 92 -21.36 3.93 -9.75
CA ALA A 92 -20.80 4.29 -11.05
C ALA A 92 -20.14 3.07 -11.71
N GLU A 93 -20.37 2.90 -13.01
CA GLU A 93 -19.68 1.92 -13.85
C GLU A 93 -18.53 2.57 -14.59
N LEU A 94 -17.33 2.03 -14.37
CA LEU A 94 -16.10 2.45 -15.02
C LEU A 94 -15.73 1.43 -16.09
N HIS A 95 -15.36 1.93 -17.27
CA HIS A 95 -15.02 1.14 -18.43
C HIS A 95 -13.60 1.48 -18.86
N TYR A 96 -12.74 0.47 -18.93
CA TYR A 96 -11.35 0.60 -19.35
C TYR A 96 -11.13 -0.29 -20.57
N LEU A 97 -10.46 0.26 -21.59
CA LEU A 97 -10.12 -0.48 -22.80
C LEU A 97 -9.04 -1.53 -22.54
N HIS A 98 -8.12 -1.24 -21.61
CA HIS A 98 -7.03 -2.12 -21.25
C HIS A 98 -6.93 -2.32 -19.74
N ALA A 99 -6.53 -3.53 -19.34
CA ALA A 99 -6.30 -3.87 -17.94
C ALA A 99 -5.25 -2.98 -17.26
N ILE A 100 -4.28 -2.47 -18.02
CA ILE A 100 -3.24 -1.58 -17.49
C ILE A 100 -3.82 -0.23 -17.01
N ASP A 101 -4.82 0.31 -17.71
CA ASP A 101 -5.48 1.56 -17.32
C ASP A 101 -6.28 1.38 -16.03
N PHE A 102 -6.89 0.21 -15.87
CA PHE A 102 -7.56 -0.16 -14.62
C PHE A 102 -6.54 -0.32 -13.48
N LEU A 103 -5.41 -0.99 -13.71
CA LEU A 103 -4.36 -1.14 -12.70
C LEU A 103 -3.79 0.21 -12.27
N ALA A 104 -3.55 1.13 -13.21
CA ALA A 104 -3.16 2.50 -12.89
C ALA A 104 -4.21 3.17 -11.98
N TYR A 105 -5.49 3.11 -12.35
CA TYR A 105 -6.58 3.70 -11.56
C TYR A 105 -6.67 3.18 -10.10
N VAL A 106 -6.38 1.90 -9.85
CA VAL A 106 -6.54 1.31 -8.50
C VAL A 106 -5.28 1.38 -7.65
N THR A 107 -4.16 1.81 -8.22
CA THR A 107 -2.85 1.90 -7.54
C THR A 107 -2.38 3.33 -7.32
N THR A 108 -3.05 4.32 -7.91
CA THR A 108 -2.84 5.77 -7.70
C THR A 108 -3.74 6.33 -6.63
#